data_AF-W6Y0G2-F1
#
_entry.id   AF-W6Y0G2-F1
#
_cell.length_a   1.000
_cell.length_b   1.000
_cell.length_c   1.000
_cell.angle_alpha   90.00
_cell.angle_beta   90.00
_cell.angle_gamma   90.00
#
_symmetry.space_group_name_H-M   'P 1'
#
loop_
_entity.id
_entity.type
_entity.pdbx_description
1 polymer ?
#
loop_
_entity_poly.entity_id
_entity_poly.type
_entity_poly.pdbx_seq_one_letter_code
_entity_poly.pdbx_strand_id
1 'polypeptide(L)'
;METLDKTEWDVLIVGTGLQQSLLALALSRSDKKILHVDEDDFYGGAEAAFSLQEAEEWAQRLKQAPTDAPFSDVTITKPEPSPDNSAPRLSVSRAYNLSLSPQIVYARSSLLGHLVSSRVYRQLEFLAVGSWWVYSRDAQSECSVAPETMPSHGRLLKVPNGREDVFQDHQLDFKAKRALMKFLRFIGDYEEQTDVWEEFRQQPFAVFLRDQFKIPANLQAPLMALTLSTTTSSQTTTETALPRIARHLRSIGVFGPGFGAVVPKWGGMSEISQVSCRACAVGGGVYVLGKGVAPATGGAAEVSDKSTRLRLKDGEEIVAQWVVGGSSSTSAEATCCRSISIVSSSLLSLFPPIAEEAPTPATAVVVFPSGSLTVGSEAEELPPVHIYVHSSDTGECPTGQCVLYALVSLGGSKGFALLEQAVDLLLSAMNTTPAPRVLWSVKYQQQPSSGSDALPCGPEKIIRFPPPPVELAFNDGILDNVKSVWEQVMGQQGGEFLVFQDRETYTDDD
;
A
#
# COMPACT_ATOMS: atom_id res chain seq x y z
N MET A 1 32.21 -16.25 8.28
CA MET A 1 30.84 -16.38 8.80
C MET A 1 30.89 -17.47 9.85
N GLU A 2 30.45 -17.19 11.08
CA GLU A 2 30.20 -18.25 12.05
C GLU A 2 29.10 -19.15 11.50
N THR A 3 29.20 -20.47 11.72
CA THR A 3 28.22 -21.43 11.21
C THR A 3 26.95 -21.35 12.08
N LEU A 4 25.78 -21.34 11.44
CA LEU A 4 24.47 -21.20 12.10
C LEU A 4 24.09 -22.45 12.91
N ASP A 5 24.68 -23.59 12.55
CA ASP A 5 24.47 -24.94 13.10
C ASP A 5 24.86 -25.12 14.57
N LYS A 6 25.69 -24.22 15.12
CA LYS A 6 26.16 -24.29 16.52
C LYS A 6 25.32 -23.47 17.49
N THR A 7 24.29 -22.77 17.00
CA THR A 7 23.47 -21.88 17.81
C THR A 7 22.05 -22.43 17.92
N GLU A 8 21.57 -22.59 19.16
CA GLU A 8 20.15 -22.74 19.42
C GLU A 8 19.51 -21.35 19.44
N TRP A 9 18.54 -21.16 18.56
CA TRP A 9 17.82 -19.90 18.38
C TRP A 9 16.55 -19.90 19.23
N ASP A 10 16.25 -18.76 19.85
CA ASP A 10 14.96 -18.59 20.52
C ASP A 10 13.85 -18.38 19.49
N VAL A 11 14.13 -17.64 18.43
CA VAL A 11 13.18 -17.33 17.36
C VAL A 11 13.85 -17.39 16.00
N LEU A 12 13.27 -18.17 15.09
CA LEU A 12 13.51 -18.08 13.65
C LEU A 12 12.37 -17.30 13.01
N ILE A 13 12.70 -16.23 12.29
CA ILE A 13 11.76 -15.47 11.46
C ILE A 13 12.07 -15.75 9.98
N VAL A 14 11.06 -16.14 9.21
CA VAL A 14 11.19 -16.53 7.80
C VAL A 14 10.43 -15.56 6.90
N GLY A 15 11.19 -14.93 6.00
CA GLY A 15 10.76 -13.85 5.13
C GLY A 15 10.83 -12.50 5.83
N THR A 16 11.20 -11.46 5.10
CA THR A 16 11.34 -10.08 5.58
C THR A 16 10.18 -9.19 5.14
N GLY A 17 9.00 -9.80 4.96
CA GLY A 17 7.75 -9.08 4.76
C GLY A 17 7.42 -8.14 5.93
N LEU A 18 6.40 -7.30 5.75
CA LEU A 18 6.08 -6.25 6.72
C LEU A 18 5.76 -6.80 8.12
N GLN A 19 4.97 -7.87 8.21
CA GLN A 19 4.62 -8.49 9.50
C GLN A 19 5.85 -9.10 10.20
N GLN A 20 6.69 -9.80 9.46
CA GLN A 20 7.92 -10.40 9.97
C GLN A 20 8.93 -9.35 10.43
N SER A 21 9.09 -8.28 9.65
CA SER A 21 9.97 -7.17 9.99
C SER A 21 9.48 -6.44 11.24
N LEU A 22 8.18 -6.17 11.36
CA LEU A 22 7.60 -5.56 12.57
C LEU A 22 7.70 -6.47 13.80
N LEU A 23 7.59 -7.79 13.64
CA LEU A 23 7.87 -8.74 14.72
C LEU A 23 9.34 -8.69 15.13
N ALA A 24 10.27 -8.64 14.16
CA ALA A 24 11.69 -8.49 14.43
C ALA A 24 11.97 -7.20 15.21
N LEU A 25 11.30 -6.10 14.85
CA LEU A 25 11.35 -4.86 15.63
C LEU A 25 10.83 -5.06 17.05
N ALA A 26 9.67 -5.68 17.24
CA ALA A 26 9.08 -5.91 18.56
C ALA A 26 9.96 -6.78 19.47
N LEU A 27 10.71 -7.73 18.89
CA LEU A 27 11.65 -8.60 19.59
C LEU A 27 13.06 -8.01 19.73
N SER A 28 13.36 -6.88 19.09
CA SER A 28 14.73 -6.30 19.01
C SER A 28 15.37 -5.93 20.34
N ARG A 29 14.59 -5.85 21.43
CA ARG A 29 15.06 -5.51 22.78
C ARG A 29 14.63 -6.55 23.83
N SER A 30 14.49 -7.80 23.40
CA SER A 30 13.99 -8.91 24.23
C SER A 30 15.08 -9.85 24.77
N ASP A 31 16.36 -9.56 24.51
CA ASP A 31 17.53 -10.42 24.80
C ASP A 31 17.48 -11.84 24.16
N LYS A 32 16.49 -12.10 23.29
CA LYS A 32 16.35 -13.36 22.56
C LYS A 32 17.36 -13.47 21.41
N LYS A 33 17.86 -14.68 21.18
CA LYS A 33 18.64 -15.02 19.98
C LYS A 33 17.71 -15.19 18.79
N ILE A 34 17.74 -14.23 17.88
CA ILE A 34 16.86 -14.18 16.71
C ILE A 34 17.67 -14.46 15.44
N LEU A 35 17.24 -15.44 14.66
CA LEU A 35 17.68 -15.66 13.28
C LEU A 35 16.58 -15.22 12.35
N HIS A 36 16.87 -14.32 11.41
CA HIS A 36 15.92 -13.81 10.43
C HIS A 36 16.45 -14.13 9.03
N VAL A 37 15.76 -15.01 8.32
CA VAL A 37 16.16 -15.48 6.99
C VAL A 37 15.15 -15.06 5.95
N ASP A 38 15.63 -14.79 4.74
CA ASP A 38 14.78 -14.60 3.56
C ASP A 38 15.33 -15.41 2.38
N GLU A 39 14.42 -15.98 1.59
CA GLU A 39 14.80 -16.63 0.34
C GLU A 39 15.21 -15.61 -0.72
N ASP A 40 14.59 -14.43 -0.71
CA ASP A 40 14.94 -13.35 -1.60
C ASP A 40 16.28 -12.71 -1.20
N ASP A 41 16.96 -12.13 -2.19
CA ASP A 41 18.21 -11.39 -2.02
C ASP A 41 18.00 -9.90 -1.65
N PHE A 42 16.75 -9.52 -1.39
CA PHE A 42 16.32 -8.17 -1.00
C PHE A 42 15.35 -8.23 0.19
N TYR A 43 15.13 -7.08 0.83
CA TYR A 43 14.18 -6.95 1.95
C TYR A 43 12.77 -6.57 1.48
N GLY A 44 11.77 -6.91 2.30
CA GLY A 44 10.42 -6.35 2.21
C GLY A 44 9.38 -7.26 1.56
N GLY A 45 9.80 -8.35 0.91
CA GLY A 45 8.91 -9.31 0.26
C GLY A 45 7.91 -8.61 -0.67
N ALA A 46 6.62 -8.73 -0.38
CA ALA A 46 5.55 -8.10 -1.17
C ALA A 46 5.59 -6.56 -1.20
N GLU A 47 6.25 -5.96 -0.21
CA GLU A 47 6.39 -4.51 -0.04
C GLU A 47 7.74 -3.98 -0.53
N ALA A 48 8.56 -4.80 -1.20
CA ALA A 48 9.88 -4.41 -1.69
C ALA A 48 9.83 -3.21 -2.65
N ALA A 49 10.93 -2.47 -2.71
CA ALA A 49 11.12 -1.38 -3.65
C ALA A 49 12.44 -1.58 -4.41
N PHE A 50 12.44 -1.26 -5.71
CA PHE A 50 13.52 -1.60 -6.63
C PHE A 50 14.00 -0.42 -7.46
N SER A 51 15.31 -0.34 -7.69
CA SER A 51 15.86 0.39 -8.82
C SER A 51 15.42 -0.21 -10.16
N LEU A 52 15.68 0.50 -11.27
CA LEU A 52 15.30 0.00 -12.61
C LEU A 52 15.93 -1.37 -12.93
N GLN A 53 17.20 -1.54 -12.59
CA GLN A 53 17.95 -2.77 -12.82
C GLN A 53 17.40 -3.91 -11.95
N GLU A 54 17.17 -3.66 -10.65
CA GLU A 54 16.59 -4.66 -9.75
C GLU A 54 15.20 -5.09 -10.21
N ALA A 55 14.38 -4.16 -10.71
CA ALA A 55 13.07 -4.48 -11.27
C ALA A 55 13.18 -5.38 -12.52
N GLU A 56 14.19 -5.16 -13.37
CA GLU A 56 14.46 -6.03 -14.53
C GLU A 56 14.93 -7.42 -14.13
N GLU A 57 15.82 -7.53 -13.15
CA GLU A 57 16.31 -8.79 -12.60
C GLU A 57 15.19 -9.56 -11.90
N TRP A 58 14.37 -8.87 -11.11
CA TRP A 58 13.17 -9.42 -10.49
C TRP A 58 12.19 -9.96 -11.55
N ALA A 59 11.92 -9.19 -12.61
CA ALA A 59 11.04 -9.63 -13.68
C ALA A 59 11.59 -10.85 -14.45
N GLN A 60 12.92 -10.97 -14.59
CA GLN A 60 13.55 -12.14 -15.18
C GLN A 60 13.43 -13.39 -14.28
N ARG A 61 13.61 -13.23 -12.97
CA ARG A 61 13.43 -14.29 -11.98
C ARG A 61 12.01 -14.84 -11.98
N LEU A 62 11.00 -13.98 -12.03
CA LEU A 62 9.59 -14.38 -12.06
C LEU A 62 9.22 -15.21 -13.30
N LYS A 63 9.89 -15.04 -14.44
CA LYS A 63 9.67 -15.90 -15.62
C LYS A 63 10.07 -17.36 -15.39
N GLN A 64 10.89 -17.62 -14.38
CA GLN A 64 11.36 -18.96 -13.99
C GLN A 64 10.70 -19.44 -12.70
N ALA A 65 9.86 -18.62 -12.06
CA ALA A 65 9.24 -18.92 -10.79
C ALA A 65 8.07 -19.91 -10.95
N PRO A 66 7.74 -20.67 -9.89
CA PRO A 66 6.55 -21.53 -9.87
C PRO A 66 5.25 -20.72 -10.04
N THR A 67 4.19 -21.39 -10.48
CA THR A 67 2.86 -20.80 -10.67
C THR A 67 2.25 -20.21 -9.39
N ASP A 68 2.66 -20.70 -8.21
CA ASP A 68 2.15 -20.27 -6.90
C ASP A 68 2.95 -19.11 -6.28
N ALA A 69 3.84 -18.46 -7.04
CA ALA A 69 4.64 -17.32 -6.55
C ALA A 69 3.76 -16.09 -6.25
N PRO A 70 4.09 -15.26 -5.25
CA PRO A 70 3.31 -14.08 -4.86
C PRO A 70 3.08 -13.08 -6.00
N PHE A 71 3.95 -13.11 -7.01
CA PHE A 71 3.88 -12.29 -8.20
C PHE A 71 3.96 -13.14 -9.46
N SER A 72 3.19 -12.76 -10.48
CA SER A 72 3.13 -13.45 -11.77
C SER A 72 2.85 -12.48 -12.93
N ASP A 73 2.86 -12.97 -14.16
CA ASP A 73 2.51 -12.21 -15.37
C ASP A 73 3.23 -10.85 -15.53
N VAL A 74 4.51 -10.81 -15.15
CA VAL A 74 5.31 -9.58 -15.19
C VAL A 74 5.73 -9.21 -16.62
N THR A 75 5.57 -7.95 -16.99
CA THR A 75 6.03 -7.39 -18.27
C THR A 75 6.58 -5.99 -18.07
N ILE A 76 7.82 -5.76 -18.52
CA ILE A 76 8.45 -4.44 -18.55
C ILE A 76 8.40 -3.90 -19.97
N THR A 77 7.96 -2.65 -20.11
CA THR A 77 7.91 -1.91 -21.36
C THR A 77 8.79 -0.67 -21.26
N LYS A 78 9.68 -0.52 -22.25
CA LYS A 78 10.53 0.67 -22.42
C LYS A 78 10.20 1.28 -23.78
N PRO A 79 9.46 2.40 -23.83
CA PRO A 79 9.21 3.11 -25.08
C PRO A 79 10.52 3.49 -25.77
N GLU A 80 10.52 3.46 -27.11
CA GLU A 80 11.71 3.84 -27.87
C GLU A 80 12.10 5.30 -27.56
N PRO A 81 13.40 5.57 -27.32
CA PRO A 81 13.85 6.92 -27.04
C PRO A 81 13.57 7.81 -28.25
N SER A 82 12.97 8.98 -27.98
CA SER A 82 12.80 10.00 -29.01
C SER A 82 14.16 10.34 -29.64
N PRO A 83 14.25 10.47 -30.98
CA PRO A 83 15.48 10.90 -31.66
C PRO A 83 15.90 12.33 -31.25
N ASP A 84 14.98 13.10 -30.66
CA ASP A 84 15.27 14.40 -30.06
C ASP A 84 16.05 14.24 -28.74
N ASN A 85 17.25 14.78 -28.69
CA ASN A 85 18.11 14.80 -27.49
C ASN A 85 17.58 15.71 -26.38
N SER A 86 16.63 16.60 -26.66
CA SER A 86 15.96 17.43 -25.66
C SER A 86 14.75 16.76 -25.01
N ALA A 87 14.32 15.59 -25.52
CA ALA A 87 13.21 14.85 -24.95
C ALA A 87 13.56 14.32 -23.55
N PRO A 88 12.61 14.29 -22.60
CA PRO A 88 12.82 13.67 -21.29
C PRO A 88 13.21 12.20 -21.43
N ARG A 89 14.15 11.75 -20.61
CA ARG A 89 14.68 10.37 -20.60
C ARG A 89 14.79 9.85 -19.18
N LEU A 90 14.86 8.52 -19.04
CA LEU A 90 15.20 7.90 -17.77
C LEU A 90 16.61 8.33 -17.33
N SER A 91 16.79 8.48 -16.03
CA SER A 91 18.10 8.65 -15.39
C SER A 91 18.78 7.28 -15.18
N VAL A 92 19.91 7.28 -14.49
CA VAL A 92 20.61 6.06 -14.06
C VAL A 92 19.73 5.23 -13.13
N SER A 93 19.86 3.90 -13.18
CA SER A 93 19.03 2.93 -12.44
C SER A 93 18.81 3.29 -10.96
N ARG A 94 19.89 3.57 -10.23
CA ARG A 94 19.88 3.88 -8.78
C ARG A 94 19.17 5.19 -8.41
N ALA A 95 18.79 6.01 -9.39
CA ALA A 95 18.04 7.23 -9.15
C ALA A 95 16.53 6.95 -8.97
N TYR A 96 16.14 5.68 -9.03
CA TYR A 96 14.78 5.20 -8.87
C TYR A 96 14.69 4.23 -7.69
N ASN A 97 13.56 4.28 -7.00
CA ASN A 97 13.20 3.29 -5.99
C ASN A 97 11.70 3.00 -6.06
N LEU A 98 11.33 1.95 -6.77
CA LEU A 98 9.97 1.68 -7.23
C LEU A 98 9.30 0.63 -6.37
N SER A 99 8.34 1.05 -5.54
CA SER A 99 7.62 0.18 -4.61
C SER A 99 6.66 -0.78 -5.34
N LEU A 100 6.67 -2.06 -4.98
CA LEU A 100 5.72 -3.05 -5.51
C LEU A 100 4.29 -2.85 -4.95
N SER A 101 4.16 -2.41 -3.70
CA SER A 101 2.84 -2.27 -3.07
C SER A 101 2.72 -0.97 -2.27
N PRO A 102 2.80 0.21 -2.93
CA PRO A 102 2.72 1.48 -2.23
C PRO A 102 1.37 1.62 -1.51
N GLN A 103 1.44 2.05 -0.26
CA GLN A 103 0.30 2.28 0.62
C GLN A 103 0.41 3.66 1.26
N ILE A 104 -0.73 4.29 1.47
CA ILE A 104 -0.80 5.48 2.34
C ILE A 104 -1.00 5.06 3.80
N VAL A 105 -0.50 5.85 4.73
CA VAL A 105 -0.72 5.68 6.16
C VAL A 105 -1.56 6.84 6.66
N TYR A 106 -2.80 6.57 7.05
CA TYR A 106 -3.64 7.60 7.68
C TYR A 106 -3.02 8.10 8.98
N ALA A 107 -3.14 9.40 9.26
CA ALA A 107 -2.52 10.01 10.44
C ALA A 107 -3.00 9.43 11.77
N ARG A 108 -4.23 8.86 11.81
CA ARG A 108 -4.75 8.10 12.95
C ARG A 108 -4.38 6.62 12.99
N SER A 109 -3.54 6.14 12.08
CA SER A 109 -3.04 4.76 12.14
C SER A 109 -2.23 4.56 13.41
N SER A 110 -2.50 3.44 14.09
CA SER A 110 -1.71 3.04 15.26
C SER A 110 -0.25 2.76 14.92
N LEU A 111 0.08 2.50 13.64
CA LEU A 111 1.45 2.31 13.16
C LEU A 111 2.34 3.50 13.54
N LEU A 112 1.89 4.72 13.26
CA LEU A 112 2.70 5.92 13.50
C LEU A 112 3.02 6.08 15.00
N GLY A 113 2.04 5.78 15.87
CA GLY A 113 2.24 5.74 17.32
C GLY A 113 3.32 4.71 17.72
N HIS A 114 3.24 3.49 17.18
CA HIS A 114 4.23 2.44 17.46
C HIS A 114 5.62 2.75 16.91
N LEU A 115 5.74 3.40 15.75
CA LEU A 115 7.04 3.85 15.21
C LEU A 115 7.69 4.90 16.11
N VAL A 116 6.88 5.77 16.75
CA VAL A 116 7.34 6.74 17.74
C VAL A 116 7.75 6.04 19.04
N SER A 117 6.88 5.19 19.62
CA SER A 117 7.16 4.53 20.91
C SER A 117 8.32 3.55 20.84
N SER A 118 8.58 2.94 19.67
CA SER A 118 9.74 2.08 19.44
C SER A 118 11.01 2.84 19.00
N ARG A 119 10.95 4.17 18.91
CA ARG A 119 12.07 5.06 18.55
C ARG A 119 12.63 4.86 17.13
N VAL A 120 11.99 4.05 16.28
CA VAL A 120 12.46 3.83 14.91
C VAL A 120 12.15 5.00 13.98
N TYR A 121 11.20 5.87 14.35
CA TYR A 121 10.87 7.08 13.60
C TYR A 121 12.08 7.96 13.25
N ARG A 122 13.18 7.87 14.03
CA ARG A 122 14.43 8.61 13.77
C ARG A 122 15.11 8.26 12.44
N GLN A 123 14.74 7.13 11.85
CA GLN A 123 15.29 6.64 10.58
C GLN A 123 14.27 6.73 9.44
N LEU A 124 13.11 7.33 9.69
CA LEU A 124 12.01 7.40 8.74
C LEU A 124 11.63 8.87 8.51
N GLU A 125 11.39 9.20 7.25
CA GLU A 125 10.83 10.49 6.86
C GLU A 125 9.48 10.25 6.19
N PHE A 126 8.48 11.04 6.56
CA PHE A 126 7.13 10.95 6.04
C PHE A 126 6.77 12.24 5.30
N LEU A 127 6.05 12.09 4.18
CA LEU A 127 5.53 13.19 3.39
C LEU A 127 4.00 13.17 3.35
N ALA A 128 3.41 14.35 3.22
CA ALA A 128 1.96 14.50 3.17
C ALA A 128 1.37 13.91 1.87
N VAL A 129 0.26 13.18 2.02
CA VAL A 129 -0.62 12.80 0.91
C VAL A 129 -1.65 13.92 0.75
N GLY A 130 -1.65 14.54 -0.43
CA GLY A 130 -2.35 15.80 -0.68
C GLY A 130 -3.81 15.65 -1.04
N SER A 131 -4.07 15.29 -2.29
CA SER A 131 -5.39 15.45 -2.89
C SER A 131 -5.92 14.16 -3.49
N TRP A 132 -7.24 14.03 -3.43
CA TRP A 132 -7.99 12.96 -4.07
C TRP A 132 -8.66 13.52 -5.33
N TRP A 133 -8.65 12.75 -6.40
CA TRP A 133 -9.21 13.10 -7.69
C TRP A 133 -10.09 11.97 -8.20
N VAL A 134 -11.19 12.32 -8.84
CA VAL A 134 -12.09 11.37 -9.48
C VAL A 134 -12.17 11.67 -10.96
N TYR A 135 -11.93 10.65 -11.78
CA TYR A 135 -12.14 10.76 -13.21
C TYR A 135 -13.62 10.76 -13.56
N SER A 136 -14.02 11.71 -14.39
CA SER A 136 -15.38 11.87 -14.90
C SER A 136 -15.34 11.96 -16.43
N ARG A 137 -15.98 11.00 -17.11
CA ARG A 137 -16.32 11.12 -18.53
C ARG A 137 -17.48 12.09 -18.63
N ASP A 138 -17.25 13.35 -18.99
CA ASP A 138 -18.37 14.28 -19.12
C ASP A 138 -19.32 13.82 -20.24
N ALA A 139 -20.57 13.54 -19.87
CA ALA A 139 -21.71 13.75 -20.74
C ALA A 139 -21.92 15.27 -20.85
N GLN A 140 -21.75 15.84 -22.04
CA GLN A 140 -22.16 17.21 -22.33
C GLN A 140 -23.69 17.33 -22.25
N SER A 141 -24.20 18.27 -21.44
CA SER A 141 -25.50 18.97 -21.54
C SER A 141 -25.85 19.42 -20.13
N GLU A 142 -25.50 20.64 -19.70
CA GLU A 142 -26.23 21.86 -20.04
C GLU A 142 -25.27 23.06 -20.02
N CYS A 143 -25.32 23.91 -21.06
CA CYS A 143 -24.60 25.18 -21.21
C CYS A 143 -23.10 25.14 -21.62
N SER A 144 -22.80 24.74 -22.86
CA SER A 144 -21.81 25.46 -23.68
C SER A 144 -21.79 24.92 -25.11
N VAL A 145 -21.98 25.83 -26.08
CA VAL A 145 -21.88 25.58 -27.51
C VAL A 145 -20.38 25.46 -27.85
N ALA A 146 -19.81 24.25 -27.79
CA ALA A 146 -18.44 23.99 -28.25
C ALA A 146 -18.48 23.19 -29.57
N PRO A 147 -17.54 23.41 -30.52
CA PRO A 147 -17.59 22.78 -31.84
C PRO A 147 -17.33 21.27 -31.77
N GLU A 148 -18.06 20.51 -32.58
CA GLU A 148 -18.16 19.03 -32.64
C GLU A 148 -16.88 18.29 -33.12
N THR A 149 -15.67 18.83 -32.90
CA THR A 149 -14.42 18.26 -33.47
C THR A 149 -13.33 17.91 -32.46
N MET A 150 -13.56 18.07 -31.15
CA MET A 150 -12.61 17.62 -30.13
C MET A 150 -13.08 16.29 -29.50
N PRO A 151 -12.21 15.28 -29.35
CA PRO A 151 -12.55 14.09 -28.58
C PRO A 151 -13.00 14.52 -27.18
N SER A 152 -14.09 13.96 -26.66
CA SER A 152 -14.56 14.21 -25.30
C SER A 152 -13.59 13.56 -24.30
N HIS A 153 -12.45 14.21 -24.07
CA HIS A 153 -11.53 13.82 -23.00
C HIS A 153 -12.26 14.00 -21.67
N GLY A 154 -12.29 12.96 -20.83
CA GLY A 154 -12.82 13.10 -19.48
C GLY A 154 -11.96 14.06 -18.65
N ARG A 155 -12.54 14.55 -17.55
CA ARG A 155 -11.90 15.50 -16.64
C ARG A 155 -11.63 14.86 -15.27
N LEU A 156 -10.63 15.36 -14.57
CA LEU A 156 -10.41 15.05 -13.17
C LEU A 156 -11.12 16.08 -12.29
N LEU A 157 -11.90 15.59 -11.33
CA LEU A 157 -12.58 16.39 -10.31
C LEU A 157 -11.86 16.20 -8.99
N LYS A 158 -11.42 17.30 -8.37
CA LYS A 158 -10.82 17.25 -7.02
C LYS A 158 -11.91 16.90 -6.01
N VAL A 159 -11.63 15.94 -5.14
CA VAL A 159 -12.48 15.64 -3.99
C VAL A 159 -12.24 16.71 -2.92
N PRO A 160 -13.30 17.37 -2.41
CA PRO A 160 -13.16 18.34 -1.32
C PRO A 160 -12.51 17.71 -0.08
N ASN A 161 -11.50 18.37 0.49
CA ASN A 161 -10.77 17.90 1.68
C ASN A 161 -11.54 18.14 2.99
N GLY A 162 -12.65 18.89 2.95
CA GLY A 162 -13.41 19.15 4.16
C GLY A 162 -14.63 20.04 3.96
N ARG A 163 -15.22 20.46 5.08
CA ARG A 163 -16.42 21.31 5.09
C ARG A 163 -16.17 22.64 4.36
N GLU A 164 -15.00 23.23 4.55
CA GLU A 164 -14.63 24.51 3.93
C GLU A 164 -14.62 24.43 2.40
N ASP A 165 -13.92 23.44 1.83
CA ASP A 165 -13.89 23.19 0.39
C ASP A 165 -15.30 23.00 -0.19
N VAL A 166 -16.17 22.24 0.49
CA VAL A 166 -17.57 22.05 0.08
C VAL A 166 -18.35 23.37 0.06
N PHE A 167 -18.09 24.27 1.01
CA PHE A 167 -18.72 25.58 1.04
C PHE A 167 -18.23 26.49 -0.09
N GLN A 168 -16.93 26.47 -0.37
CA GLN A 168 -16.28 27.28 -1.40
C GLN A 168 -16.59 26.80 -2.83
N ASP A 169 -16.98 25.54 -3.02
CA ASP A 169 -17.28 25.00 -4.35
C ASP A 169 -18.53 25.65 -4.99
N HIS A 170 -18.34 26.44 -6.04
CA HIS A 170 -19.44 27.11 -6.75
C HIS A 170 -20.17 26.21 -7.77
N GLN A 171 -19.66 25.01 -8.06
CA GLN A 171 -20.30 24.04 -8.96
C GLN A 171 -21.40 23.24 -8.26
N LEU A 172 -21.39 23.19 -6.92
CA LEU A 172 -22.40 22.49 -6.14
C LEU A 172 -23.63 23.36 -5.88
N ASP A 173 -24.81 22.86 -6.25
CA ASP A 173 -26.07 23.51 -5.89
C ASP A 173 -26.34 23.47 -4.37
N PHE A 174 -27.25 24.33 -3.91
CA PHE A 174 -27.55 24.47 -2.48
C PHE A 174 -28.15 23.20 -1.84
N LYS A 175 -28.92 22.41 -2.61
CA LYS A 175 -29.54 21.17 -2.12
C LYS A 175 -28.47 20.10 -1.92
N ALA A 176 -27.54 19.98 -2.86
CA ALA A 176 -26.39 19.10 -2.85
C ALA A 176 -25.44 19.45 -1.70
N LYS A 177 -25.09 20.73 -1.53
CA LYS A 177 -24.29 21.20 -0.38
C LYS A 177 -24.95 20.83 0.95
N ARG A 178 -26.26 21.03 1.09
CA ARG A 178 -27.00 20.67 2.31
C ARG A 178 -26.96 19.16 2.57
N ALA A 179 -27.17 18.34 1.56
CA ALA A 179 -27.12 16.87 1.67
C ALA A 179 -25.72 16.39 2.09
N LEU A 180 -24.68 16.90 1.44
CA LEU A 180 -23.29 16.58 1.75
C LEU A 180 -22.91 17.02 3.16
N MET A 181 -23.29 18.23 3.58
CA MET A 181 -23.04 18.71 4.94
C MET A 181 -23.79 17.91 6.00
N LYS A 182 -24.98 17.37 5.70
CA LYS A 182 -25.69 16.45 6.59
C LYS A 182 -24.90 15.15 6.76
N PHE A 183 -24.41 14.58 5.65
CA PHE A 183 -23.58 13.39 5.67
C PHE A 183 -22.25 13.60 6.41
N LEU A 184 -21.52 14.69 6.14
CA LEU A 184 -20.26 15.04 6.80
C LEU A 184 -20.39 15.33 8.30
N ARG A 185 -21.60 15.64 8.79
CA ARG A 185 -21.87 15.70 10.24
C ARG A 185 -22.12 14.30 10.80
N PHE A 186 -22.96 13.52 10.13
CA PHE A 186 -23.25 12.14 10.51
C PHE A 186 -21.98 11.29 10.62
N ILE A 187 -21.11 11.33 9.62
CA ILE A 187 -19.90 10.50 9.55
C ILE A 187 -18.90 10.80 10.68
N GLY A 188 -19.00 12.00 11.29
CA GLY A 188 -18.15 12.39 12.41
C GLY A 188 -18.30 11.49 13.63
N ASP A 189 -19.53 11.01 13.87
CA ASP A 189 -19.95 10.22 15.04
C ASP A 189 -20.93 9.11 14.61
N TYR A 190 -20.63 8.39 13.52
CA TYR A 190 -21.57 7.42 12.92
C TYR A 190 -21.76 6.17 13.78
N GLU A 191 -20.78 5.83 14.61
CA GLU A 191 -20.82 4.70 15.54
C GLU A 191 -21.90 4.90 16.61
N GLU A 192 -22.18 6.14 17.00
CA GLU A 192 -23.22 6.50 17.97
C GLU A 192 -24.61 6.63 17.35
N GLN A 193 -24.70 6.52 16.01
CA GLN A 193 -25.93 6.72 15.23
C GLN A 193 -26.28 5.44 14.44
N THR A 194 -26.23 4.28 15.10
CA THR A 194 -26.48 2.97 14.47
C THR A 194 -27.87 2.86 13.84
N ASP A 195 -28.88 3.49 14.44
CA ASP A 195 -30.25 3.59 13.93
C ASP A 195 -30.34 4.20 12.52
N VAL A 196 -29.38 5.05 12.14
CA VAL A 196 -29.34 5.71 10.82
C VAL A 196 -28.86 4.79 9.70
N TRP A 197 -28.02 3.79 9.99
CA TRP A 197 -27.31 3.01 8.96
C TRP A 197 -27.41 1.48 9.10
N GLU A 198 -27.90 0.95 10.22
CA GLU A 198 -28.00 -0.50 10.45
C GLU A 198 -28.87 -1.19 9.38
N GLU A 199 -29.99 -0.60 8.98
CA GLU A 199 -30.85 -1.14 7.91
C GLU A 199 -30.16 -1.20 6.53
N PHE A 200 -29.13 -0.36 6.34
CA PHE A 200 -28.34 -0.27 5.12
C PHE A 200 -26.99 -1.00 5.22
N ARG A 201 -26.69 -1.64 6.36
CA ARG A 201 -25.38 -2.21 6.70
C ARG A 201 -24.78 -3.05 5.57
N GLN A 202 -25.55 -4.02 5.07
CA GLN A 202 -25.16 -4.93 3.99
C GLN A 202 -25.54 -4.44 2.58
N GLN A 203 -26.20 -3.28 2.48
CA GLN A 203 -26.56 -2.70 1.19
C GLN A 203 -25.36 -1.94 0.60
N PRO A 204 -25.33 -1.76 -0.74
CA PRO A 204 -24.28 -0.97 -1.38
C PRO A 204 -24.27 0.46 -0.83
N PHE A 205 -23.09 1.00 -0.57
CA PHE A 205 -22.94 2.33 0.02
C PHE A 205 -23.60 3.44 -0.83
N ALA A 206 -23.61 3.28 -2.15
CA ALA A 206 -24.32 4.19 -3.06
C ALA A 206 -25.84 4.25 -2.78
N VAL A 207 -26.44 3.13 -2.38
CA VAL A 207 -27.87 3.06 -1.99
C VAL A 207 -28.09 3.85 -0.72
N PHE A 208 -27.23 3.69 0.30
CA PHE A 208 -27.29 4.46 1.53
C PHE A 208 -27.16 5.98 1.29
N LEU A 209 -26.20 6.41 0.47
CA LEU A 209 -26.03 7.83 0.13
C LEU A 209 -27.26 8.41 -0.57
N ARG A 210 -27.84 7.66 -1.52
CA ARG A 210 -29.03 8.07 -2.27
C ARG A 210 -30.28 8.09 -1.39
N ASP A 211 -30.51 7.05 -0.61
CA ASP A 211 -31.80 6.82 0.03
C ASP A 211 -31.87 7.49 1.41
N GLN A 212 -30.78 7.48 2.18
CA GLN A 212 -30.75 8.08 3.52
C GLN A 212 -30.34 9.56 3.51
N PHE A 213 -29.34 9.92 2.70
CA PHE A 213 -28.80 11.29 2.67
C PHE A 213 -29.25 12.11 1.46
N LYS A 214 -29.91 11.50 0.47
CA LYS A 214 -30.37 12.14 -0.76
C LYS A 214 -29.22 12.81 -1.54
N ILE A 215 -28.04 12.18 -1.53
CA ILE A 215 -26.86 12.68 -2.25
C ILE A 215 -27.01 12.39 -3.75
N PRO A 216 -26.89 13.42 -4.62
CA PRO A 216 -26.91 13.26 -6.07
C PRO A 216 -25.84 12.30 -6.60
N ALA A 217 -26.13 11.57 -7.69
CA ALA A 217 -25.25 10.55 -8.25
C ALA A 217 -23.85 11.08 -8.61
N ASN A 218 -23.76 12.30 -9.15
CA ASN A 218 -22.49 12.96 -9.48
C ASN A 218 -21.58 13.23 -8.26
N LEU A 219 -22.13 13.21 -7.03
CA LEU A 219 -21.37 13.41 -5.79
C LEU A 219 -21.10 12.12 -5.01
N GLN A 220 -21.65 10.99 -5.47
CA GLN A 220 -21.39 9.70 -4.85
C GLN A 220 -19.98 9.21 -5.18
N ALA A 221 -19.47 9.46 -6.39
CA ALA A 221 -18.14 9.03 -6.79
C ALA A 221 -17.00 9.65 -5.93
N PRO A 222 -17.00 10.96 -5.61
CA PRO A 222 -16.08 11.53 -4.63
C PRO A 222 -16.11 10.86 -3.25
N LEU A 223 -17.30 10.56 -2.71
CA LEU A 223 -17.42 9.87 -1.41
C LEU A 223 -16.97 8.41 -1.50
N MET A 224 -17.24 7.73 -2.61
CA MET A 224 -16.77 6.38 -2.86
C MET A 224 -15.23 6.34 -2.96
N ALA A 225 -14.61 7.35 -3.59
CA ALA A 225 -13.16 7.44 -3.69
C ALA A 225 -12.46 7.51 -2.33
N LEU A 226 -13.08 8.14 -1.32
CA LEU A 226 -12.56 8.19 0.06
C LEU A 226 -12.53 6.81 0.74
N THR A 227 -13.31 5.83 0.26
CA THR A 227 -13.28 4.47 0.80
C THR A 227 -12.04 3.69 0.39
N LEU A 228 -11.35 4.11 -0.68
CA LEU A 228 -10.29 3.34 -1.34
C LEU A 228 -10.67 1.86 -1.59
N SER A 229 -11.97 1.60 -1.79
CA SER A 229 -12.47 0.24 -2.05
C SER A 229 -11.96 -0.26 -3.39
N THR A 230 -11.46 -1.49 -3.41
CA THR A 230 -10.99 -2.16 -4.62
C THR A 230 -12.09 -2.98 -5.31
N THR A 231 -13.24 -3.14 -4.65
CA THR A 231 -14.42 -3.82 -5.19
C THR A 231 -15.32 -2.85 -5.96
N THR A 232 -16.29 -3.38 -6.71
CA THR A 232 -17.23 -2.55 -7.47
C THR A 232 -18.09 -1.67 -6.56
N SER A 233 -18.71 -0.63 -7.14
CA SER A 233 -19.62 0.25 -6.38
C SER A 233 -20.85 -0.49 -5.88
N SER A 234 -21.29 -1.54 -6.60
CA SER A 234 -22.36 -2.44 -6.17
C SER A 234 -21.96 -3.39 -5.04
N GLN A 235 -20.67 -3.74 -4.89
CA GLN A 235 -20.19 -4.65 -3.85
C GLN A 235 -19.65 -3.94 -2.60
N THR A 236 -19.32 -2.65 -2.70
CA THR A 236 -18.86 -1.86 -1.55
C THR A 236 -20.03 -1.58 -0.61
N THR A 237 -20.08 -2.27 0.53
CA THR A 237 -21.17 -2.17 1.52
C THR A 237 -21.07 -0.90 2.37
N THR A 238 -22.19 -0.48 2.96
CA THR A 238 -22.20 0.64 3.92
C THR A 238 -21.31 0.36 5.13
N GLU A 239 -21.32 -0.87 5.66
CA GLU A 239 -20.48 -1.29 6.79
C GLU A 239 -18.98 -1.12 6.54
N THR A 240 -18.54 -1.38 5.30
CA THR A 240 -17.12 -1.24 4.94
C THR A 240 -16.75 0.21 4.60
N ALA A 241 -17.68 0.98 4.03
CA ALA A 241 -17.44 2.35 3.61
C ALA A 241 -17.34 3.35 4.79
N LEU A 242 -18.27 3.27 5.76
CA LEU A 242 -18.34 4.23 6.87
C LEU A 242 -17.04 4.36 7.68
N PRO A 243 -16.45 3.27 8.23
CA PRO A 243 -15.20 3.36 8.99
C PRO A 243 -14.04 3.93 8.17
N ARG A 244 -13.98 3.63 6.87
CA ARG A 244 -12.90 4.10 5.99
C ARG A 244 -13.00 5.60 5.72
N ILE A 245 -14.20 6.10 5.42
CA ILE A 245 -14.44 7.55 5.23
C ILE A 245 -14.26 8.30 6.56
N ALA A 246 -14.75 7.75 7.67
CA ALA A 246 -14.55 8.33 8.99
C ALA A 246 -13.06 8.41 9.35
N ARG A 247 -12.27 7.35 9.09
CA ARG A 247 -10.82 7.35 9.29
C ARG A 247 -10.13 8.42 8.43
N HIS A 248 -10.50 8.55 7.16
CA HIS A 248 -9.98 9.59 6.27
C HIS A 248 -10.24 10.99 6.87
N LEU A 249 -11.51 11.32 7.13
CA LEU A 249 -11.90 12.66 7.60
C LEU A 249 -11.36 12.99 9.00
N ARG A 250 -11.36 12.02 9.93
CA ARG A 250 -10.85 12.21 11.30
C ARG A 250 -9.33 12.31 11.36
N SER A 251 -8.63 11.88 10.31
CA SER A 251 -7.16 12.01 10.22
C SER A 251 -6.71 13.37 9.74
N ILE A 252 -7.58 14.12 9.04
CA ILE A 252 -7.27 15.47 8.57
C ILE A 252 -7.04 16.38 9.78
N GLY A 253 -5.93 17.12 9.77
CA GLY A 253 -5.60 18.05 10.86
C GLY A 253 -4.74 17.45 11.97
N VAL A 254 -4.49 16.13 12.00
CA VAL A 254 -3.75 15.48 13.09
C VAL A 254 -2.29 15.93 13.16
N PHE A 255 -1.62 16.08 12.01
CA PHE A 255 -0.22 16.54 11.93
C PHE A 255 -0.06 17.95 11.38
N GLY A 256 -1.15 18.69 11.22
CA GLY A 256 -1.15 20.00 10.58
C GLY A 256 -2.31 20.16 9.60
N PRO A 257 -2.49 21.37 9.06
CA PRO A 257 -3.67 21.71 8.29
C PRO A 257 -3.73 20.96 6.96
N GLY A 258 -4.94 20.50 6.62
CA GLY A 258 -5.35 20.16 5.26
C GLY A 258 -5.11 18.71 4.78
N PHE A 259 -4.25 17.92 5.41
CA PHE A 259 -4.00 16.53 5.00
C PHE A 259 -4.26 15.53 6.13
N GLY A 260 -4.64 14.30 5.75
CA GLY A 260 -4.99 13.23 6.69
C GLY A 260 -4.20 11.94 6.52
N ALA A 261 -3.31 11.86 5.54
CA ALA A 261 -2.47 10.68 5.33
C ALA A 261 -1.04 11.08 4.96
N VAL A 262 -0.13 10.15 5.20
CA VAL A 262 1.31 10.29 4.92
C VAL A 262 1.84 9.08 4.18
N VAL A 263 2.95 9.24 3.49
CA VAL A 263 3.72 8.14 2.87
C VAL A 263 5.17 8.21 3.34
N PRO A 264 5.84 7.07 3.61
CA PRO A 264 7.28 7.06 3.82
C PRO A 264 8.02 7.44 2.53
N LYS A 265 9.09 8.22 2.66
CA LYS A 265 10.04 8.44 1.55
C LYS A 265 10.74 7.14 1.16
N TRP A 266 11.35 7.14 -0.01
CA TRP A 266 12.24 6.09 -0.51
C TRP A 266 11.58 4.71 -0.66
N GLY A 267 10.36 4.63 -1.17
CA GLY A 267 9.75 3.34 -1.54
C GLY A 267 8.75 2.78 -0.51
N GLY A 268 8.12 3.64 0.28
CA GLY A 268 6.92 3.28 1.04
C GLY A 268 7.17 2.30 2.19
N MET A 269 6.38 1.22 2.26
CA MET A 269 6.45 0.27 3.38
C MET A 269 7.76 -0.54 3.41
N SER A 270 8.50 -0.62 2.29
CA SER A 270 9.83 -1.23 2.24
C SER A 270 10.80 -0.64 3.27
N GLU A 271 10.77 0.68 3.47
CA GLU A 271 11.65 1.37 4.42
C GLU A 271 11.28 1.03 5.86
N ILE A 272 9.99 0.89 6.17
CA ILE A 272 9.55 0.45 7.50
C ILE A 272 10.05 -0.97 7.76
N SER A 273 9.95 -1.88 6.77
CA SER A 273 10.49 -3.24 6.88
C SER A 273 12.00 -3.23 7.14
N GLN A 274 12.77 -2.48 6.34
CA GLN A 274 14.22 -2.40 6.48
C GLN A 274 14.67 -1.77 7.81
N VAL A 275 14.05 -0.67 8.24
CA VAL A 275 14.36 -0.02 9.53
C VAL A 275 14.01 -0.94 10.71
N SER A 276 12.92 -1.70 10.59
CA SER A 276 12.52 -2.70 11.59
C SER A 276 13.54 -3.85 11.68
N CYS A 277 13.98 -4.36 10.53
CA CYS A 277 15.04 -5.36 10.43
C CYS A 277 16.35 -4.84 11.02
N ARG A 278 16.72 -3.60 10.71
CA ARG A 278 17.90 -2.93 11.27
C ARG A 278 17.82 -2.83 12.79
N ALA A 279 16.68 -2.44 13.35
CA ALA A 279 16.51 -2.36 14.81
C ALA A 279 16.79 -3.72 15.48
N CYS A 280 16.27 -4.81 14.90
CA CYS A 280 16.54 -6.17 15.35
C CYS A 280 18.03 -6.55 15.21
N ALA A 281 18.69 -6.18 14.11
CA ALA A 281 20.12 -6.45 13.91
C ALA A 281 20.98 -5.74 14.97
N VAL A 282 20.68 -4.47 15.28
CA VAL A 282 21.35 -3.74 16.38
C VAL A 282 21.02 -4.36 17.75
N GLY A 283 19.87 -5.03 17.87
CA GLY A 283 19.52 -5.86 19.04
C GLY A 283 20.27 -7.19 19.14
N GLY A 284 21.13 -7.53 18.17
CA GLY A 284 21.88 -8.79 18.13
C GLY A 284 21.25 -9.89 17.26
N GLY A 285 20.16 -9.60 16.55
CA GLY A 285 19.58 -10.54 15.59
C GLY A 285 20.48 -10.77 14.38
N VAL A 286 20.53 -12.00 13.89
CA VAL A 286 21.33 -12.40 12.72
C VAL A 286 20.46 -12.46 11.47
N TYR A 287 20.92 -11.82 10.40
CA TYR A 287 20.19 -11.71 9.12
C TYR A 287 20.87 -12.50 8.01
N VAL A 288 20.09 -13.26 7.24
CA VAL A 288 20.59 -14.02 6.09
C VAL A 288 19.61 -13.97 4.93
N LEU A 289 19.91 -13.15 3.92
CA LEU A 289 19.17 -13.11 2.65
C LEU A 289 19.67 -14.19 1.68
N GLY A 290 18.89 -14.48 0.64
CA GLY A 290 19.20 -15.51 -0.36
C GLY A 290 19.20 -16.95 0.21
N LYS A 291 18.64 -17.15 1.40
CA LYS A 291 18.57 -18.44 2.09
C LYS A 291 17.15 -18.74 2.56
N GLY A 292 16.44 -19.56 1.79
CA GLY A 292 15.15 -20.12 2.19
C GLY A 292 15.25 -21.32 3.14
N VAL A 293 14.15 -21.62 3.81
CA VAL A 293 13.96 -22.89 4.54
C VAL A 293 13.62 -24.00 3.53
N ALA A 294 14.25 -25.16 3.64
CA ALA A 294 13.96 -26.30 2.78
C ALA A 294 12.61 -26.94 3.14
N PRO A 295 11.82 -27.41 2.16
CA PRO A 295 10.58 -28.13 2.43
C PRO A 295 10.87 -29.42 3.22
N ALA A 296 9.96 -29.80 4.11
CA ALA A 296 10.10 -31.00 4.93
C ALA A 296 10.05 -32.27 4.05
N THR A 297 11.21 -32.78 3.63
CA THR A 297 11.30 -34.03 2.87
C THR A 297 11.22 -35.23 3.81
N GLY A 298 10.08 -35.94 3.83
CA GLY A 298 9.98 -37.39 4.11
C GLY A 298 10.40 -37.91 5.50
N GLY A 299 10.93 -37.07 6.38
CA GLY A 299 11.03 -37.29 7.81
C GLY A 299 10.37 -36.09 8.47
N ALA A 300 9.41 -36.34 9.36
CA ALA A 300 8.85 -35.29 10.20
C ALA A 300 10.00 -34.45 10.74
N ALA A 301 9.87 -33.11 10.73
CA ALA A 301 10.74 -32.27 11.54
C ALA A 301 10.87 -32.97 12.90
N GLU A 302 12.09 -33.27 13.35
CA GLU A 302 12.28 -33.89 14.66
C GLU A 302 11.93 -32.83 15.70
N VAL A 303 10.62 -32.72 15.95
CA VAL A 303 10.03 -31.83 16.92
C VAL A 303 10.26 -32.49 18.26
N SER A 304 11.21 -31.95 19.01
CA SER A 304 11.25 -32.15 20.45
C SER A 304 10.20 -31.25 21.08
N ASP A 305 9.69 -31.61 22.26
CA ASP A 305 8.70 -30.85 23.04
C ASP A 305 9.13 -29.37 23.31
N LYS A 306 10.40 -29.04 23.07
CA LYS A 306 11.00 -27.71 23.32
C LYS A 306 11.52 -26.97 22.08
N SER A 307 11.88 -27.65 20.99
CA SER A 307 12.58 -27.02 19.86
C SER A 307 12.33 -27.74 18.53
N THR A 308 12.35 -26.97 17.45
CA THR A 308 12.17 -27.43 16.08
C THR A 308 13.49 -27.43 15.34
N ARG A 309 13.89 -28.58 14.79
CA ARG A 309 15.04 -28.70 13.89
C ARG A 309 14.60 -28.46 12.44
N LEU A 310 15.29 -27.57 11.74
CA LEU A 310 15.00 -27.19 10.36
C LEU A 310 16.27 -27.28 9.52
N ARG A 311 16.10 -27.39 8.20
CA ARG A 311 17.20 -27.37 7.23
C ARG A 311 17.00 -26.21 6.27
N LEU A 312 18.07 -25.46 6.01
CA LEU A 312 18.10 -24.40 5.00
C LEU A 312 18.34 -25.00 3.61
N LYS A 313 18.02 -24.27 2.55
CA LYS A 313 18.16 -24.76 1.16
C LYS A 313 19.60 -25.08 0.73
N ASP A 314 20.60 -24.55 1.42
CA ASP A 314 22.01 -24.86 1.22
C ASP A 314 22.49 -26.11 1.98
N GLY A 315 21.60 -26.75 2.76
CA GLY A 315 21.86 -27.95 3.53
C GLY A 315 22.24 -27.71 4.99
N GLU A 316 22.43 -26.46 5.43
CA GLU A 316 22.76 -26.12 6.81
C GLU A 316 21.57 -26.44 7.74
N GLU A 317 21.83 -27.07 8.88
CA GLU A 317 20.80 -27.41 9.86
C GLU A 317 20.77 -26.39 11.00
N ILE A 318 19.58 -25.98 11.42
CA ILE A 318 19.37 -25.03 12.50
C ILE A 318 18.33 -25.56 13.50
N VAL A 319 18.40 -25.08 14.73
CA VAL A 319 17.45 -25.42 15.79
C VAL A 319 16.86 -24.13 16.36
N ALA A 320 15.52 -24.04 16.38
CA ALA A 320 14.81 -22.86 16.90
C ALA A 320 13.66 -23.28 17.84
N GLN A 321 13.43 -22.52 18.91
CA GLN A 321 12.28 -22.76 19.80
C GLN A 321 10.96 -22.31 19.15
N TRP A 322 10.94 -21.09 18.61
CA TRP A 322 9.82 -20.55 17.85
C TRP A 322 10.20 -20.39 16.38
N VAL A 323 9.26 -20.68 15.49
CA VAL A 323 9.41 -20.47 14.06
C VAL A 323 8.23 -19.64 13.58
N VAL A 324 8.51 -18.47 13.02
CA VAL A 324 7.48 -17.56 12.53
C VAL A 324 7.75 -17.27 11.06
N GLY A 325 6.73 -17.40 10.22
CA GLY A 325 6.78 -16.98 8.82
C GLY A 325 5.42 -16.56 8.31
N GLY A 326 5.28 -16.41 7.00
CA GLY A 326 4.00 -16.08 6.38
C GLY A 326 3.24 -17.31 5.90
N SER A 327 2.06 -17.05 5.36
CA SER A 327 1.26 -17.99 4.56
C SER A 327 0.87 -17.33 3.24
N SER A 328 0.71 -18.12 2.19
CA SER A 328 0.10 -17.66 0.94
C SER A 328 -1.40 -17.97 0.94
N SER A 329 -2.21 -17.06 0.39
CA SER A 329 -3.61 -17.40 0.12
C SER A 329 -3.66 -18.25 -1.16
N THR A 330 -4.40 -19.35 -1.14
CA THR A 330 -4.63 -20.19 -2.33
C THR A 330 -5.90 -19.81 -3.10
N SER A 331 -6.57 -18.72 -2.71
CA SER A 331 -7.82 -18.29 -3.34
C SER A 331 -7.53 -17.44 -4.58
N ALA A 332 -7.88 -17.97 -5.77
CA ALA A 332 -7.79 -17.26 -7.04
C ALA A 332 -8.67 -15.99 -7.11
N GLU A 333 -9.63 -15.82 -6.19
CA GLU A 333 -10.54 -14.68 -6.12
C GLU A 333 -9.88 -13.40 -5.56
N ALA A 334 -8.64 -13.48 -5.07
CA ALA A 334 -7.94 -12.35 -4.44
C ALA A 334 -6.81 -11.74 -5.29
N THR A 335 -6.63 -12.19 -6.54
CA THR A 335 -5.57 -11.68 -7.42
C THR A 335 -5.88 -10.29 -7.96
N CYS A 336 -4.92 -9.39 -7.90
CA CYS A 336 -5.01 -8.04 -8.47
C CYS A 336 -3.94 -7.82 -9.54
N CYS A 337 -4.21 -6.92 -10.48
CA CYS A 337 -3.19 -6.39 -11.38
C CYS A 337 -2.65 -5.08 -10.84
N ARG A 338 -1.34 -4.90 -10.95
CA ARG A 338 -0.65 -3.65 -10.66
C ARG A 338 0.18 -3.19 -11.85
N SER A 339 0.44 -1.89 -11.89
CA SER A 339 1.45 -1.32 -12.78
C SER A 339 2.18 -0.15 -12.12
N ILE A 340 3.43 0.02 -12.49
CA ILE A 340 4.29 1.13 -12.10
C ILE A 340 4.71 1.82 -13.41
N SER A 341 4.46 3.12 -13.53
CA SER A 341 4.83 3.89 -14.73
C SER A 341 5.60 5.15 -14.35
N ILE A 342 6.81 5.30 -14.90
CA ILE A 342 7.60 6.54 -14.76
C ILE A 342 7.15 7.50 -15.85
N VAL A 343 6.78 8.72 -15.47
CA VAL A 343 6.25 9.73 -16.38
C VAL A 343 7.22 10.89 -16.51
N SER A 344 7.34 11.42 -17.72
CA SER A 344 8.23 12.53 -18.11
C SER A 344 7.81 13.92 -17.63
N SER A 345 6.97 14.02 -16.60
CA SER A 345 6.40 15.26 -16.10
C SER A 345 6.17 15.15 -14.60
N SER A 346 6.35 16.26 -13.88
CA SER A 346 6.04 16.33 -12.45
C SER A 346 4.54 16.38 -12.13
N LEU A 347 3.67 16.55 -13.14
CA LEU A 347 2.21 16.61 -12.99
C LEU A 347 1.73 17.55 -11.86
N LEU A 348 2.37 18.74 -11.75
CA LEU A 348 2.19 19.68 -10.63
C LEU A 348 0.74 20.06 -10.32
N SER A 349 -0.16 20.01 -11.31
CA SER A 349 -1.60 20.28 -11.13
C SER A 349 -2.29 19.29 -10.18
N LEU A 350 -1.73 18.10 -9.98
CA LEU A 350 -2.24 17.10 -9.03
C LEU A 350 -1.77 17.34 -7.59
N PHE A 351 -0.87 18.29 -7.37
CA PHE A 351 -0.30 18.64 -6.07
C PHE A 351 -0.63 20.09 -5.68
N PRO A 352 -1.92 20.49 -5.68
CA PRO A 352 -2.29 21.84 -5.29
C PRO A 352 -1.91 22.06 -3.81
N PRO A 353 -1.55 23.30 -3.42
CA PRO A 353 -1.38 23.65 -2.02
C PRO A 353 -2.61 23.25 -1.21
N ILE A 354 -2.38 22.64 -0.05
CA ILE A 354 -3.43 22.01 0.75
C ILE A 354 -4.11 23.03 1.67
N ALA A 355 -3.29 23.87 2.32
CA ALA A 355 -3.68 24.99 3.15
C ALA A 355 -2.50 25.97 3.26
N GLU A 356 -2.73 27.16 3.81
CA GLU A 356 -1.67 28.08 4.18
C GLU A 356 -0.73 27.40 5.20
N GLU A 357 0.59 27.50 5.00
CA GLU A 357 1.64 26.86 5.81
C GLU A 357 1.63 25.31 5.83
N ALA A 358 0.76 24.64 5.06
CA ALA A 358 0.81 23.19 4.92
C ALA A 358 2.06 22.74 4.13
N PRO A 359 2.66 21.58 4.45
CA PRO A 359 3.73 21.03 3.65
C PRO A 359 3.25 20.75 2.21
N THR A 360 4.16 20.88 1.25
CA THR A 360 3.88 20.49 -0.15
C THR A 360 3.51 19.01 -0.19
N PRO A 361 2.37 18.64 -0.78
CA PRO A 361 1.99 17.24 -0.90
C PRO A 361 2.89 16.51 -1.88
N ALA A 362 3.36 15.33 -1.48
CA ALA A 362 4.22 14.51 -2.32
C ALA A 362 3.46 13.43 -3.10
N THR A 363 2.24 13.08 -2.65
CA THR A 363 1.39 12.05 -3.25
C THR A 363 -0.02 12.57 -3.50
N ALA A 364 -0.61 12.19 -4.63
CA ALA A 364 -2.02 12.37 -4.93
C ALA A 364 -2.69 11.03 -5.25
N VAL A 365 -3.98 10.92 -4.98
CA VAL A 365 -4.80 9.73 -5.27
C VAL A 365 -5.75 10.05 -6.41
N VAL A 366 -5.71 9.28 -7.49
CA VAL A 366 -6.64 9.40 -8.61
C VAL A 366 -7.46 8.13 -8.71
N VAL A 367 -8.78 8.26 -8.72
CA VAL A 367 -9.72 7.14 -8.79
C VAL A 367 -10.50 7.21 -10.09
N PHE A 368 -10.52 6.11 -10.81
CA PHE A 368 -11.43 5.84 -11.92
C PHE A 368 -12.58 4.97 -11.38
N PRO A 369 -13.78 5.52 -11.12
CA PRO A 369 -14.88 4.79 -10.53
C PRO A 369 -15.34 3.59 -11.37
N SER A 370 -16.05 2.65 -10.75
CA SER A 370 -16.74 1.58 -11.49
C SER A 370 -17.62 2.15 -12.61
N GLY A 371 -17.53 1.55 -13.80
CA GLY A 371 -18.23 2.02 -15.00
C GLY A 371 -17.58 3.22 -15.72
N SER A 372 -16.52 3.82 -15.17
CA SER A 372 -15.79 4.92 -15.83
C SER A 372 -14.75 4.45 -16.87
N LEU A 373 -14.47 3.14 -16.90
CA LEU A 373 -13.57 2.48 -17.83
C LEU A 373 -14.28 1.32 -18.50
N THR A 374 -13.88 0.98 -19.72
CA THR A 374 -14.57 0.00 -20.57
C THR A 374 -13.54 -0.82 -21.34
N VAL A 375 -13.55 -2.15 -21.13
CA VAL A 375 -12.67 -3.11 -21.81
C VAL A 375 -13.50 -4.31 -22.27
N GLY A 376 -13.65 -4.49 -23.59
CA GLY A 376 -14.40 -5.60 -24.17
C GLY A 376 -15.93 -5.39 -24.19
N SER A 377 -16.70 -6.49 -24.11
CA SER A 377 -18.18 -6.49 -24.18
C SER A 377 -18.82 -6.15 -22.81
N GLU A 378 -19.80 -5.24 -22.83
CA GLU A 378 -20.32 -4.40 -21.73
C GLU A 378 -21.24 -5.10 -20.68
N ALA A 379 -21.10 -6.41 -20.43
CA ALA A 379 -22.09 -7.12 -19.60
C ALA A 379 -21.86 -7.04 -18.07
N GLU A 380 -20.65 -6.75 -17.60
CA GLU A 380 -20.29 -6.78 -16.17
C GLU A 380 -19.74 -5.44 -15.68
N GLU A 381 -20.13 -5.03 -14.48
CA GLU A 381 -19.57 -3.84 -13.82
C GLU A 381 -18.10 -4.10 -13.44
N LEU A 382 -17.20 -3.28 -13.97
CA LEU A 382 -15.77 -3.40 -13.70
C LEU A 382 -15.39 -2.72 -12.37
N PRO A 383 -14.42 -3.29 -11.62
CA PRO A 383 -13.92 -2.67 -10.40
C PRO A 383 -13.23 -1.32 -10.68
N PRO A 384 -13.16 -0.43 -9.69
CA PRO A 384 -12.47 0.84 -9.85
C PRO A 384 -10.97 0.64 -10.06
N VAL A 385 -10.34 1.56 -10.80
CA VAL A 385 -8.87 1.65 -10.89
C VAL A 385 -8.40 2.78 -10.01
N HIS A 386 -7.42 2.50 -9.15
CA HIS A 386 -6.78 3.48 -8.29
C HIS A 386 -5.37 3.76 -8.79
N ILE A 387 -4.98 5.02 -8.87
CA ILE A 387 -3.63 5.45 -9.23
C ILE A 387 -3.08 6.36 -8.13
N TYR A 388 -2.00 5.94 -7.49
CA TYR A 388 -1.19 6.83 -6.67
C TYR A 388 -0.15 7.51 -7.54
N VAL A 389 -0.16 8.85 -7.49
CA VAL A 389 0.77 9.70 -8.22
C VAL A 389 1.79 10.22 -7.22
N HIS A 390 3.02 9.71 -7.29
CA HIS A 390 4.11 10.09 -6.41
C HIS A 390 5.03 11.07 -7.15
N SER A 391 5.19 12.26 -6.58
CA SER A 391 6.13 13.28 -7.07
C SER A 391 7.58 12.86 -6.83
N SER A 392 8.54 13.59 -7.42
CA SER A 392 9.96 13.37 -7.16
C SER A 392 10.38 13.56 -5.70
N ASP A 393 9.58 14.27 -4.89
CA ASP A 393 9.90 14.55 -3.49
C ASP A 393 9.89 13.29 -2.62
N THR A 394 9.17 12.24 -3.06
CA THR A 394 9.20 10.92 -2.40
C THR A 394 10.57 10.26 -2.47
N GLY A 395 11.47 10.72 -3.33
CA GLY A 395 12.80 10.13 -3.55
C GLY A 395 12.77 8.87 -4.42
N GLU A 396 11.62 8.52 -5.00
CA GLU A 396 11.45 7.32 -5.83
C GLU A 396 11.81 7.56 -7.31
N CYS A 397 11.93 8.83 -7.72
CA CYS A 397 12.38 9.20 -9.06
C CYS A 397 13.06 10.59 -9.08
N PRO A 398 13.84 10.91 -10.13
CA PRO A 398 14.48 12.22 -10.28
C PRO A 398 13.50 13.39 -10.44
N THR A 399 13.95 14.61 -10.10
CA THR A 399 13.20 15.85 -10.34
C THR A 399 12.78 15.99 -11.81
N GLY A 400 11.57 16.48 -12.03
CA GLY A 400 10.96 16.61 -13.37
C GLY A 400 10.18 15.37 -13.81
N GLN A 401 10.19 14.31 -13.01
CA GLN A 401 9.42 13.07 -13.24
C GLN A 401 8.44 12.83 -12.08
N CYS A 402 7.52 11.90 -12.30
CA CYS A 402 6.69 11.32 -11.26
C CYS A 402 6.52 9.82 -11.51
N VAL A 403 6.09 9.08 -10.49
CA VAL A 403 5.76 7.65 -10.59
C VAL A 403 4.26 7.46 -10.41
N LEU A 404 3.63 6.73 -11.32
CA LEU A 404 2.24 6.31 -11.25
C LEU A 404 2.18 4.86 -10.81
N TYR A 405 1.55 4.61 -9.68
CA TYR A 405 1.29 3.27 -9.16
C TYR A 405 -0.20 2.97 -9.31
N ALA A 406 -0.56 2.14 -10.28
CA ALA A 406 -1.95 1.81 -10.57
C ALA A 406 -2.31 0.40 -10.09
N LEU A 407 -3.52 0.24 -9.55
CA LEU A 407 -4.06 -1.02 -9.04
C LEU A 407 -5.51 -1.22 -9.49
N VAL A 408 -5.84 -2.46 -9.83
CA VAL A 408 -7.21 -2.94 -10.04
C VAL A 408 -7.36 -4.34 -9.48
N SER A 409 -8.45 -4.60 -8.75
CA SER A 409 -8.79 -5.93 -8.22
C SER A 409 -9.42 -6.82 -9.30
N LEU A 410 -8.69 -6.98 -10.41
CA LEU A 410 -9.06 -7.83 -11.53
C LEU A 410 -7.77 -8.44 -12.09
N GLY A 411 -7.68 -9.76 -12.11
CA GLY A 411 -6.56 -10.50 -12.71
C GLY A 411 -6.62 -10.56 -14.24
N GLY A 412 -5.55 -11.06 -14.84
CA GLY A 412 -5.46 -11.36 -16.27
C GLY A 412 -5.31 -10.15 -17.19
N SER A 413 -5.40 -10.41 -18.50
CA SER A 413 -5.22 -9.40 -19.54
C SER A 413 -6.24 -8.25 -19.46
N LYS A 414 -7.46 -8.52 -18.98
CA LYS A 414 -8.48 -7.49 -18.75
C LYS A 414 -8.05 -6.48 -17.69
N GLY A 415 -7.48 -6.95 -16.58
CA GLY A 415 -6.93 -6.08 -15.52
C GLY A 415 -5.83 -5.17 -16.07
N PHE A 416 -4.86 -5.73 -16.78
CA PHE A 416 -3.80 -4.95 -17.41
C PHE A 416 -4.31 -3.91 -18.42
N ALA A 417 -5.29 -4.27 -19.25
CA ALA A 417 -5.88 -3.33 -20.20
C ALA A 417 -6.60 -2.16 -19.50
N LEU A 418 -7.22 -2.39 -18.35
CA LEU A 418 -7.81 -1.32 -17.53
C LEU A 418 -6.76 -0.39 -16.96
N LEU A 419 -5.64 -0.93 -16.47
CA LEU A 419 -4.54 -0.10 -15.95
C LEU A 419 -3.92 0.77 -17.04
N GLU A 420 -3.66 0.20 -18.22
CA GLU A 420 -3.14 0.94 -19.39
C GLU A 420 -4.11 2.04 -19.82
N GLN A 421 -5.40 1.72 -19.96
CA GLN A 421 -6.43 2.71 -20.30
C GLN A 421 -6.53 3.83 -19.26
N ALA A 422 -6.45 3.52 -17.96
CA ALA A 422 -6.51 4.51 -16.89
C ALA A 422 -5.30 5.45 -16.90
N VAL A 423 -4.09 4.90 -17.08
CA VAL A 423 -2.85 5.70 -17.20
C VAL A 423 -2.94 6.62 -18.41
N ASP A 424 -3.33 6.12 -19.58
CA ASP A 424 -3.44 6.92 -20.80
C ASP A 424 -4.47 8.05 -20.67
N LEU A 425 -5.63 7.76 -20.07
CA LEU A 425 -6.67 8.77 -19.82
C LEU A 425 -6.23 9.80 -18.78
N LEU A 426 -5.53 9.38 -17.71
CA LEU A 426 -4.94 10.29 -16.74
C LEU A 426 -3.97 11.25 -17.44
N LEU A 427 -3.01 10.73 -18.19
CA LEU A 427 -2.01 11.55 -18.90
C LEU A 427 -2.65 12.47 -19.95
N SER A 428 -3.69 12.00 -20.65
CA SER A 428 -4.44 12.80 -21.63
C SER A 428 -5.26 13.93 -20.98
N ALA A 429 -5.76 13.71 -19.76
CA ALA A 429 -6.48 14.74 -19.00
C ALA A 429 -5.53 15.84 -18.46
N MET A 430 -4.22 15.59 -18.44
CA MET A 430 -3.21 16.56 -18.00
C MET A 430 -2.87 17.53 -19.12
N ASN A 431 -3.43 18.74 -19.05
CA ASN A 431 -3.14 19.86 -19.96
C ASN A 431 -1.74 20.48 -19.70
N THR A 432 -0.69 19.66 -19.71
CA THR A 432 0.70 20.09 -19.48
C THR A 432 1.48 20.17 -20.80
N THR A 433 2.41 21.13 -20.90
CA THR A 433 3.29 21.29 -22.06
C THR A 433 4.75 21.20 -21.61
N PRO A 434 5.56 20.27 -22.15
CA PRO A 434 5.21 19.24 -23.13
C PRO A 434 4.22 18.21 -22.56
N ALA A 435 3.47 17.54 -23.45
CA ALA A 435 2.53 16.49 -23.06
C ALA A 435 3.28 15.37 -22.29
N PRO A 436 2.71 14.89 -21.18
CA PRO A 436 3.36 13.90 -20.35
C PRO A 436 3.38 12.54 -21.06
N ARG A 437 4.49 11.81 -20.96
CA ARG A 437 4.70 10.52 -21.60
C ARG A 437 5.26 9.52 -20.61
N VAL A 438 4.88 8.26 -20.77
CA VAL A 438 5.51 7.16 -20.03
C VAL A 438 6.92 6.95 -20.59
N LEU A 439 7.91 6.89 -19.71
CA LEU A 439 9.33 6.64 -20.02
C LEU A 439 9.72 5.18 -19.78
N TRP A 440 9.02 4.52 -18.86
CA TRP A 440 9.22 3.13 -18.47
C TRP A 440 7.97 2.67 -17.75
N SER A 441 7.55 1.44 -17.95
CA SER A 441 6.52 0.83 -17.13
C SER A 441 6.77 -0.65 -16.87
N VAL A 442 6.25 -1.13 -15.75
CA VAL A 442 6.11 -2.55 -15.45
C VAL A 442 4.68 -2.84 -15.04
N LYS A 443 4.15 -3.98 -15.47
CA LYS A 443 2.87 -4.53 -15.02
C LYS A 443 3.07 -5.94 -14.54
N TYR A 444 2.32 -6.34 -13.52
CA TYR A 444 2.40 -7.66 -12.91
C TYR A 444 1.12 -7.96 -12.13
N GLN A 445 0.85 -9.25 -11.92
CA GLN A 445 -0.18 -9.70 -10.99
C GLN A 445 0.42 -9.91 -9.61
N GLN A 446 -0.37 -9.61 -8.60
CA GLN A 446 -0.04 -9.87 -7.20
C GLN A 446 -1.19 -10.65 -6.57
N GLN A 447 -0.84 -11.70 -5.84
CA GLN A 447 -1.74 -12.42 -4.96
C GLN A 447 -1.39 -12.16 -3.48
N PRO A 448 -2.36 -12.18 -2.55
CA PRO A 448 -2.06 -12.04 -1.13
C PRO A 448 -1.16 -13.17 -0.65
N SER A 449 0.05 -12.81 -0.23
CA SER A 449 1.00 -13.74 0.38
C SER A 449 1.86 -13.00 1.38
N SER A 450 2.05 -13.62 2.54
CA SER A 450 3.02 -13.17 3.56
C SER A 450 4.39 -13.86 3.38
N GLY A 451 4.58 -14.69 2.35
CA GLY A 451 5.82 -15.39 2.07
C GLY A 451 6.05 -16.69 2.87
N SER A 452 6.63 -17.69 2.18
CA SER A 452 7.09 -19.01 2.64
C SER A 452 6.05 -20.04 3.11
N ASP A 453 5.37 -20.69 2.15
CA ASP A 453 4.58 -21.92 2.36
C ASP A 453 5.43 -23.15 2.75
N ALA A 454 6.75 -23.03 2.74
CA ALA A 454 7.68 -24.11 3.05
C ALA A 454 7.75 -24.50 4.54
N LEU A 455 7.10 -23.73 5.43
CA LEU A 455 7.07 -24.08 6.85
C LEU A 455 6.29 -25.39 7.05
N PRO A 456 6.81 -26.36 7.82
CA PRO A 456 6.08 -27.61 8.09
C PRO A 456 4.81 -27.36 8.91
N CYS A 457 3.74 -28.12 8.64
CA CYS A 457 2.62 -28.23 9.60
C CYS A 457 3.16 -28.91 10.86
N GLY A 458 3.07 -28.22 12.00
CA GLY A 458 3.72 -28.64 13.23
C GLY A 458 3.18 -27.91 14.46
N PRO A 459 3.74 -28.14 15.66
CA PRO A 459 3.14 -27.87 16.98
C PRO A 459 2.86 -26.39 17.27
N GLU A 460 2.33 -26.07 18.47
CA GLU A 460 1.98 -24.71 18.96
C GLU A 460 3.02 -23.60 18.71
N LYS A 461 4.30 -23.94 18.44
CA LYS A 461 5.41 -22.98 18.28
C LYS A 461 5.82 -22.67 16.83
N ILE A 462 5.10 -23.19 15.83
CA ILE A 462 5.26 -22.78 14.42
C ILE A 462 4.08 -21.89 14.06
N ILE A 463 4.32 -20.58 13.98
CA ILE A 463 3.28 -19.58 13.74
C ILE A 463 3.37 -19.09 12.30
N ARG A 464 2.23 -19.00 11.63
CA ARG A 464 2.12 -18.36 10.31
C ARG A 464 1.30 -17.10 10.42
N PHE A 465 1.86 -16.00 9.95
CA PHE A 465 1.07 -14.80 9.72
C PHE A 465 0.03 -15.06 8.62
N PRO A 466 -1.19 -14.54 8.77
CA PRO A 466 -2.15 -14.57 7.68
C PRO A 466 -1.59 -13.79 6.47
N PRO A 467 -2.03 -14.08 5.24
CA PRO A 467 -1.70 -13.28 4.08
C PRO A 467 -2.18 -11.84 4.31
N PRO A 468 -1.40 -10.80 4.00
CA PRO A 468 -1.81 -9.44 4.25
C PRO A 468 -2.88 -9.07 3.22
N PRO A 469 -3.90 -8.28 3.61
CA PRO A 469 -4.91 -7.88 2.66
C PRO A 469 -4.29 -6.92 1.62
N VAL A 470 -4.67 -7.06 0.35
CA VAL A 470 -4.23 -6.15 -0.71
C VAL A 470 -5.06 -4.87 -0.60
N GLU A 471 -4.64 -3.98 0.29
CA GLU A 471 -5.28 -2.69 0.53
C GLU A 471 -4.39 -1.54 0.06
N LEU A 472 -5.04 -0.41 -0.25
CA LEU A 472 -4.39 0.81 -0.72
C LEU A 472 -3.92 1.71 0.44
N ALA A 473 -4.46 1.49 1.63
CA ALA A 473 -4.03 2.15 2.86
C ALA A 473 -3.58 1.10 3.87
N PHE A 474 -2.62 1.47 4.73
CA PHE A 474 -2.13 0.57 5.76
C PHE A 474 -3.24 0.13 6.72
N ASN A 475 -3.33 -1.17 6.95
CA ASN A 475 -4.33 -1.81 7.80
C ASN A 475 -3.76 -2.07 9.20
N ASP A 476 -4.32 -1.42 10.22
CA ASP A 476 -3.83 -1.56 11.60
C ASP A 476 -3.98 -3.00 12.15
N GLY A 477 -4.85 -3.84 11.57
CA GLY A 477 -4.96 -5.26 11.93
C GLY A 477 -3.68 -6.06 11.67
N ILE A 478 -2.78 -5.55 10.82
CA ILE A 478 -1.41 -6.09 10.67
C ILE A 478 -0.67 -6.03 12.02
N LEU A 479 -0.81 -4.94 12.76
CA LEU A 479 -0.17 -4.77 14.07
C LEU A 479 -0.82 -5.66 15.13
N ASP A 480 -2.13 -5.88 15.06
CA ASP A 480 -2.82 -6.81 15.97
C ASP A 480 -2.31 -8.24 15.79
N ASN A 481 -2.10 -8.66 14.53
CA ASN A 481 -1.48 -9.94 14.21
C ASN A 481 -0.06 -10.03 14.77
N VAL A 482 0.78 -9.01 14.54
CA VAL A 482 2.17 -8.99 15.03
C VAL A 482 2.21 -9.00 16.56
N LYS A 483 1.35 -8.24 17.22
CA LYS A 483 1.24 -8.18 18.67
C LYS A 483 0.86 -9.53 19.26
N SER A 484 -0.14 -10.21 18.69
CA SER A 484 -0.56 -11.55 19.10
C SER A 484 0.59 -12.56 19.04
N VAL A 485 1.40 -12.53 17.97
CA VAL A 485 2.57 -13.40 17.85
C VAL A 485 3.67 -13.03 18.86
N TRP A 486 3.92 -11.74 19.04
CA TRP A 486 4.89 -11.25 20.02
C TRP A 486 4.50 -11.66 21.45
N GLU A 487 3.23 -11.58 21.84
CA GLU A 487 2.73 -12.01 23.15
C GLU A 487 2.95 -13.51 23.37
N GLN A 488 2.75 -14.36 22.34
CA GLN A 488 3.04 -15.79 22.42
C GLN A 488 4.52 -16.09 22.62
N VAL A 489 5.40 -15.39 21.89
CA VAL A 489 6.86 -15.57 21.96
C VAL A 489 7.45 -15.05 23.27
N MET A 490 6.92 -13.95 23.81
CA MET A 490 7.39 -13.33 25.04
C MET A 490 6.77 -13.93 26.31
N GLY A 491 5.54 -14.43 26.23
CA GLY A 491 4.78 -14.92 27.39
C GLY A 491 4.67 -13.85 28.50
N GLN A 492 4.74 -14.28 29.77
CA GLN A 492 4.69 -13.37 30.92
C GLN A 492 5.93 -12.47 31.09
N GLN A 493 6.97 -12.69 30.28
CA GLN A 493 8.20 -11.89 30.31
C GLN A 493 8.12 -10.67 29.37
N GLY A 494 7.02 -10.52 28.63
CA GLY A 494 6.80 -9.37 27.76
C GLY A 494 6.60 -8.08 28.55
N GLY A 495 7.33 -7.03 28.16
CA GLY A 495 7.05 -5.65 28.58
C GLY A 495 5.83 -5.09 27.87
N GLU A 496 5.88 -3.83 27.44
CA GLU A 496 4.85 -3.25 26.57
C GLU A 496 5.23 -3.41 25.09
N PHE A 497 4.25 -3.75 24.24
CA PHE A 497 4.46 -4.00 22.82
C PHE A 497 4.98 -2.73 22.12
N LEU A 498 6.16 -2.82 21.48
CA LEU A 498 6.80 -1.73 20.73
C LEU A 498 6.98 -0.42 21.54
N VAL A 499 7.17 -0.52 22.86
CA VAL A 499 7.48 0.63 23.72
C VAL A 499 8.91 0.51 24.23
N PHE A 500 9.77 1.40 23.76
CA PHE A 500 11.21 1.34 24.01
C PHE A 500 11.74 2.61 24.68
N GLN A 501 12.58 2.42 25.71
CA GLN A 501 13.33 3.52 26.33
C GLN A 501 14.40 4.08 25.38
N ASP A 502 14.82 5.32 25.61
CA ASP A 502 15.93 5.89 24.86
C ASP A 502 17.25 5.20 25.24
N ARG A 503 18.05 4.83 24.22
CA ARG A 503 19.39 4.28 24.44
C ARG A 503 20.41 5.34 24.84
N GLU A 504 20.15 6.59 24.46
CA GLU A 504 20.95 7.76 24.83
C GLU A 504 20.28 8.43 26.03
N THR A 505 20.69 8.06 27.24
CA THR A 505 20.63 9.01 28.35
C THR A 505 21.65 10.10 28.04
N TYR A 506 21.21 11.25 27.52
CA TYR A 506 21.99 12.47 27.67
C TYR A 506 22.08 12.71 29.17
N THR A 507 23.20 12.34 29.78
CA THR A 507 23.58 12.94 31.04
C THR A 507 23.91 14.38 30.69
N ASP A 508 23.08 15.32 31.15
CA ASP A 508 23.27 16.79 31.02
C ASP A 508 24.51 17.30 31.78
N ASP A 509 25.53 16.46 31.95
CA ASP A 509 26.82 16.77 32.58
C ASP A 509 27.92 16.42 31.57
N ASP A 510 28.21 17.33 30.63
CA ASP A 510 29.55 17.60 30.10
C ASP A 510 29.62 18.97 29.39
#